data_AF-A0A2K4ZAF6-F1
#
_entry.id   AF-A0A2K4ZAF6-F1
#
_cell.length_a   1.000
_cell.length_b   1.000
_cell.length_c   1.000
_cell.angle_alpha   90.00
_cell.angle_beta   90.00
_cell.angle_gamma   90.00
#
_symmetry.space_group_name_H-M   'P 1'
#
loop_
_entity.id
_entity.type
_entity.pdbx_description
1 polymer ?
#
loop_
_entity_poly.entity_id
_entity_poly.type
_entity_poly.pdbx_seq_one_letter_code
_entity_poly.pdbx_strand_id
1 'polypeptide(L)'
;MGRDIVELHADSKWGNKFYANLSRDLAEALPNVKSFSETNLKYMKYFYQLYSQISPQLVDENAAEEISPQLVDELCKIPWGHHRYIIDKRKSKPEKAIFYVRKTIENNWSRAVLLNWLGTDLYERQGKAITNFHNQLPAVQGDLAQEITKDPYNFDFLTLTEGYNEKELKDALQNNIVNFLLELGSGFAFVGREYRLLIGKTEKFIDLLFYNIRLHCYVVVEVKTGKFDSAHIGQLGTYVAATNHILKSERDNPTIGLLICKEKDNVLAQYALESSSEPIGVSEYELSKLYPEDFKGTLPSIEEIEQEFRDNRLTE
;
A
#
# COMPACT_ATOMS: atom_id res chain seq x y z
N MET A 1 31.34 -5.70 -7.52
CA MET A 1 30.90 -5.39 -8.90
C MET A 1 30.16 -4.05 -9.00
N GLY A 2 28.96 -3.89 -8.44
CA GLY A 2 28.25 -2.59 -8.47
C GLY A 2 29.08 -1.45 -7.86
N ARG A 3 29.68 -1.71 -6.69
CA ARG A 3 30.69 -0.87 -6.03
C ARG A 3 31.83 -0.49 -6.97
N ASP A 4 32.53 -1.50 -7.51
CA ASP A 4 33.70 -1.31 -8.38
C ASP A 4 33.37 -0.47 -9.62
N ILE A 5 32.17 -0.65 -10.22
CA ILE A 5 31.73 0.17 -11.36
C ILE A 5 31.64 1.66 -10.97
N VAL A 6 31.15 1.95 -9.76
CA VAL A 6 31.00 3.31 -9.24
C VAL A 6 32.35 3.90 -8.83
N GLU A 7 33.08 3.23 -7.95
CA GLU A 7 34.34 3.72 -7.37
C GLU A 7 35.45 3.89 -8.42
N LEU A 8 35.51 2.99 -9.42
CA LEU A 8 36.48 3.10 -10.50
C LEU A 8 36.08 4.13 -11.56
N HIS A 9 34.89 4.74 -11.46
CA HIS A 9 34.29 5.60 -12.49
C HIS A 9 34.29 4.91 -13.85
N ALA A 10 33.90 3.65 -13.87
CA ALA A 10 34.22 2.76 -14.96
C ALA A 10 33.49 3.13 -16.26
N ASP A 11 32.24 3.55 -16.16
CA ASP A 11 31.44 3.92 -17.32
C ASP A 11 31.78 5.31 -17.89
N SER A 12 32.29 6.23 -17.09
CA SER A 12 32.79 7.52 -17.59
C SER A 12 34.20 7.41 -18.17
N LYS A 13 35.06 6.53 -17.63
CA LYS A 13 36.43 6.31 -18.15
C LYS A 13 36.49 5.48 -19.42
N TRP A 14 35.68 4.43 -19.53
CA TRP A 14 35.74 3.48 -20.66
C TRP A 14 34.63 3.67 -21.71
N GLY A 15 33.73 4.63 -21.49
CA GLY A 15 32.75 5.09 -22.48
C GLY A 15 31.61 4.10 -22.77
N ASN A 16 30.83 4.40 -23.82
CA ASN A 16 29.54 3.74 -24.11
C ASN A 16 29.60 2.21 -24.33
N LYS A 17 30.79 1.66 -24.65
CA LYS A 17 30.99 0.21 -24.86
C LYS A 17 31.41 -0.55 -23.60
N PHE A 18 31.61 0.16 -22.47
CA PHE A 18 32.07 -0.46 -21.22
C PHE A 18 31.20 -1.65 -20.79
N TYR A 19 29.89 -1.45 -20.67
CA TYR A 19 28.98 -2.52 -20.24
C TYR A 19 28.94 -3.70 -21.21
N ALA A 20 29.00 -3.44 -22.52
CA ALA A 20 29.02 -4.47 -23.56
C ALA A 20 30.30 -5.32 -23.52
N ASN A 21 31.46 -4.68 -23.30
CA ASN A 21 32.73 -5.38 -23.15
C ASN A 21 32.77 -6.17 -21.84
N LEU A 22 32.43 -5.53 -20.71
CA LEU A 22 32.39 -6.19 -19.41
C LEU A 22 31.43 -7.40 -19.39
N SER A 23 30.27 -7.28 -20.03
CA SER A 23 29.31 -8.39 -20.15
C SER A 23 29.90 -9.58 -20.92
N ARG A 24 30.62 -9.31 -22.02
CA ARG A 24 31.29 -10.34 -22.83
C ARG A 24 32.44 -11.00 -22.06
N ASP A 25 33.31 -10.20 -21.47
CA ASP A 25 34.46 -10.68 -20.71
C ASP A 25 34.01 -11.56 -19.53
N LEU A 26 32.94 -11.16 -18.84
CA LEU A 26 32.35 -11.97 -17.75
C LEU A 26 31.69 -13.24 -18.25
N ALA A 27 31.06 -13.22 -19.43
CA ALA A 27 30.47 -14.42 -20.03
C ALA A 27 31.55 -15.43 -20.45
N GLU A 28 32.69 -14.95 -20.96
CA GLU A 28 33.85 -15.79 -21.31
C GLU A 28 34.54 -16.35 -20.06
N ALA A 29 34.73 -15.54 -19.02
CA ALA A 29 35.36 -15.95 -17.77
C ALA A 29 34.46 -16.87 -16.91
N LEU A 30 33.13 -16.70 -16.99
CA LEU A 30 32.15 -17.42 -16.19
C LEU A 30 31.03 -18.02 -17.07
N PRO A 31 31.33 -19.04 -17.89
CA PRO A 31 30.40 -19.56 -18.91
C PRO A 31 29.11 -20.16 -18.35
N ASN A 32 29.09 -20.56 -17.08
CA ASN A 32 27.92 -21.11 -16.40
C ASN A 32 27.02 -20.06 -15.73
N VAL A 33 27.40 -18.76 -15.76
CA VAL A 33 26.66 -17.68 -15.09
C VAL A 33 25.97 -16.78 -16.10
N LYS A 34 24.64 -16.80 -16.14
CA LYS A 34 23.82 -16.01 -17.09
C LYS A 34 23.41 -14.62 -16.56
N SER A 35 23.93 -14.21 -15.41
CA SER A 35 23.46 -13.03 -14.66
C SER A 35 24.17 -11.72 -15.01
N PHE A 36 25.07 -11.68 -16.00
CA PHE A 36 25.91 -10.50 -16.30
C PHE A 36 25.59 -9.83 -17.64
N SER A 37 24.31 -9.73 -18.02
CA SER A 37 23.92 -8.91 -19.17
C SER A 37 24.23 -7.43 -18.92
N GLU A 38 24.41 -6.64 -19.99
CA GLU A 38 24.65 -5.19 -19.90
C GLU A 38 23.63 -4.49 -18.99
N THR A 39 22.34 -4.82 -19.17
CA THR A 39 21.26 -4.29 -18.36
C THR A 39 21.44 -4.67 -16.89
N ASN A 40 21.81 -5.92 -16.60
CA ASN A 40 21.98 -6.34 -15.21
C ASN A 40 23.17 -5.66 -14.53
N LEU A 41 24.27 -5.45 -15.26
CA LEU A 41 25.44 -4.70 -14.77
C LEU A 41 25.07 -3.25 -14.42
N LYS A 42 24.23 -2.60 -15.23
CA LYS A 42 23.67 -1.27 -14.90
C LYS A 42 22.81 -1.31 -13.62
N TYR A 43 21.96 -2.32 -13.46
CA TYR A 43 21.19 -2.47 -12.22
C TYR A 43 22.07 -2.78 -11.00
N MET A 44 23.17 -3.51 -11.14
CA MET A 44 24.13 -3.71 -10.04
C MET A 44 24.76 -2.38 -9.62
N LYS A 45 25.09 -1.49 -10.57
CA LYS A 45 25.53 -0.12 -10.28
C LYS A 45 24.44 0.65 -9.51
N TYR A 46 23.22 0.68 -10.04
CA TYR A 46 22.12 1.42 -9.41
C TYR A 46 21.75 0.88 -8.03
N PHE A 47 21.81 -0.44 -7.84
CA PHE A 47 21.63 -1.07 -6.55
C PHE A 47 22.64 -0.54 -5.54
N TYR A 48 23.93 -0.56 -5.88
CA TYR A 48 24.97 -0.04 -5.01
C TYR A 48 24.73 1.44 -4.69
N GLN A 49 24.53 2.28 -5.71
CA GLN A 49 24.30 3.72 -5.53
C GLN A 49 23.08 4.03 -4.66
N LEU A 50 22.03 3.20 -4.72
CA LEU A 50 20.81 3.42 -3.95
C LEU A 50 20.99 3.03 -2.47
N TYR A 51 21.54 1.84 -2.21
CA TYR A 51 21.61 1.30 -0.85
C TYR A 51 22.87 1.72 -0.08
N SER A 52 23.95 2.12 -0.76
CA SER A 52 25.16 2.64 -0.10
C SER A 52 24.93 3.98 0.62
N GLN A 53 23.87 4.71 0.25
CA GLN A 53 23.46 5.95 0.93
C GLN A 53 22.80 5.70 2.29
N ILE A 54 22.49 4.45 2.63
CA ILE A 54 21.83 4.09 3.89
C ILE A 54 22.91 3.79 4.92
N SER A 55 23.24 4.78 5.75
CA SER A 55 24.17 4.59 6.87
C SER A 55 23.51 3.80 8.00
N PRO A 56 24.20 2.81 8.62
CA PRO A 56 23.74 2.24 9.88
C PRO A 56 23.72 3.32 10.96
N GLN A 57 22.60 3.47 11.67
CA GLN A 57 22.35 4.55 12.63
C GLN A 57 23.29 4.61 13.86
N LEU A 58 24.36 3.82 13.99
CA LEU A 58 25.23 3.83 15.18
C LEU A 58 26.69 3.38 14.94
N VAL A 59 27.30 3.61 13.76
CA VAL A 59 28.72 3.27 13.58
C VAL A 59 29.49 4.45 12.97
N ASP A 60 30.34 5.04 13.82
CA ASP A 60 31.58 5.78 13.57
C ASP A 60 31.65 6.59 12.25
N GLU A 61 31.83 7.91 12.35
CA GLU A 61 31.96 8.86 11.24
C GLU A 61 33.13 8.55 10.27
N ASN A 62 33.92 7.52 10.57
CA ASN A 62 35.09 7.06 9.81
C ASN A 62 34.92 5.68 9.16
N ALA A 63 33.75 5.03 9.25
CA ALA A 63 33.50 3.82 8.48
C ALA A 63 33.28 4.19 7.00
N ALA A 64 34.11 3.64 6.11
CA ALA A 64 33.92 3.75 4.66
C ALA A 64 32.45 3.47 4.28
N GLU A 65 31.98 4.06 3.16
CA GLU A 65 30.64 3.92 2.56
C GLU A 65 30.28 2.46 2.20
N GLU A 66 30.31 1.55 3.17
CA GLU A 66 30.00 0.15 3.04
C GLU A 66 28.59 -0.11 3.57
N ILE A 67 27.79 -0.77 2.75
CA ILE A 67 26.46 -1.24 3.14
C ILE A 67 26.64 -2.14 4.37
N SER A 68 25.98 -1.79 5.48
CA SER A 68 26.15 -2.52 6.74
C SER A 68 25.82 -4.02 6.56
N PRO A 69 26.51 -4.94 7.27
CA PRO A 69 26.24 -6.37 7.14
C PRO A 69 24.76 -6.74 7.41
N GLN A 70 24.10 -6.01 8.32
CA GLN A 70 22.68 -6.17 8.61
C GLN A 70 21.80 -5.77 7.42
N LEU A 71 22.12 -4.65 6.78
CA LEU A 71 21.40 -4.19 5.59
C LEU A 71 21.61 -5.16 4.42
N VAL A 72 22.82 -5.71 4.25
CA VAL A 72 23.07 -6.75 3.24
C VAL A 72 22.17 -7.97 3.48
N ASP A 73 22.06 -8.45 4.72
CA ASP A 73 21.19 -9.58 5.06
C ASP A 73 19.71 -9.30 4.75
N GLU A 74 19.22 -8.10 5.08
CA GLU A 74 17.86 -7.66 4.70
C GLU A 74 17.66 -7.67 3.18
N LEU A 75 18.59 -7.07 2.42
CA LEU A 75 18.49 -6.98 0.96
C LEU A 75 18.51 -8.38 0.31
N CYS A 76 19.30 -9.31 0.84
CA CYS A 76 19.38 -10.68 0.32
C CYS A 76 18.10 -11.51 0.56
N LYS A 77 17.18 -11.08 1.43
CA LYS A 77 15.91 -11.78 1.68
C LYS A 77 14.87 -11.59 0.59
N ILE A 78 15.05 -10.65 -0.34
CA ILE A 78 14.11 -10.44 -1.44
C ILE A 78 14.72 -10.79 -2.81
N PRO A 79 13.93 -11.31 -3.76
CA PRO A 79 14.43 -11.65 -5.09
C PRO A 79 14.94 -10.43 -5.87
N TRP A 80 15.97 -10.62 -6.69
CA TRP A 80 16.53 -9.56 -7.56
C TRP A 80 15.49 -8.83 -8.43
N GLY A 81 14.45 -9.53 -8.87
CA GLY A 81 13.34 -8.93 -9.61
C GLY A 81 12.64 -7.81 -8.85
N HIS A 82 12.44 -7.97 -7.53
CA HIS A 82 11.85 -6.95 -6.67
C HIS A 82 12.75 -5.72 -6.55
N HIS A 83 14.07 -5.92 -6.39
CA HIS A 83 15.02 -4.81 -6.35
C HIS A 83 14.99 -3.98 -7.64
N ARG A 84 14.90 -4.60 -8.81
CA ARG A 84 14.80 -3.84 -10.07
C ARG A 84 13.60 -2.90 -10.08
N TYR A 85 12.43 -3.37 -9.65
CA TYR A 85 11.23 -2.52 -9.56
C TYR A 85 11.37 -1.39 -8.55
N ILE A 86 11.95 -1.68 -7.38
CA ILE A 86 12.21 -0.66 -6.34
C ILE A 86 13.18 0.40 -6.87
N ILE A 87 14.28 -0.03 -7.50
CA ILE A 87 15.28 0.86 -8.10
C ILE A 87 14.63 1.75 -9.17
N ASP A 88 13.82 1.18 -10.06
CA ASP A 88 13.20 1.93 -11.15
C ASP A 88 12.21 3.00 -10.65
N LYS A 89 11.43 2.69 -9.61
CA LYS A 89 10.38 3.57 -9.09
C LYS A 89 10.83 4.53 -7.98
N ARG A 90 11.94 4.24 -7.29
CA ARG A 90 12.42 5.00 -6.12
C ARG A 90 13.85 5.54 -6.30
N LYS A 91 14.27 5.77 -7.55
CA LYS A 91 15.57 6.36 -7.88
C LYS A 91 15.91 7.51 -6.94
N SER A 92 17.10 7.44 -6.34
CA SER A 92 17.65 8.47 -5.44
C SER A 92 16.83 8.75 -4.16
N LYS A 93 15.94 7.84 -3.76
CA LYS A 93 15.17 7.92 -2.50
C LYS A 93 15.47 6.69 -1.62
N PRO A 94 16.65 6.63 -0.97
CA PRO A 94 17.10 5.46 -0.21
C PRO A 94 16.12 5.05 0.91
N GLU A 95 15.57 6.01 1.65
CA GLU A 95 14.61 5.78 2.74
C GLU A 95 13.33 5.09 2.24
N LYS A 96 12.79 5.53 1.10
CA LYS A 96 11.63 4.88 0.49
C LYS A 96 11.98 3.48 0.01
N ALA A 97 13.14 3.31 -0.61
CA ALA A 97 13.57 2.02 -1.12
C ALA A 97 13.64 0.97 0.00
N ILE A 98 14.28 1.31 1.12
CA ILE A 98 14.40 0.39 2.27
C ILE A 98 13.05 0.10 2.93
N PHE A 99 12.13 1.06 2.96
CA PHE A 99 10.76 0.81 3.41
C PHE A 99 10.08 -0.30 2.58
N TYR A 100 10.14 -0.22 1.25
CA TYR A 100 9.53 -1.26 0.39
C TYR A 100 10.24 -2.62 0.52
N VAL A 101 11.56 -2.64 0.73
CA VAL A 101 12.30 -3.87 1.02
C VAL A 101 11.78 -4.51 2.31
N ARG A 102 11.77 -3.75 3.41
CA ARG A 102 11.34 -4.25 4.72
C ARG A 102 9.89 -4.71 4.70
N LYS A 103 8.98 -3.92 4.10
CA LYS A 103 7.58 -4.31 3.97
C LYS A 103 7.38 -5.52 3.05
N THR A 104 8.22 -5.72 2.04
CA THR A 104 8.20 -6.94 1.21
C THR A 104 8.56 -8.17 2.03
N ILE A 105 9.57 -8.07 2.91
CA ILE A 105 10.00 -9.16 3.80
C ILE A 105 8.90 -9.46 4.83
N GLU A 106 8.41 -8.43 5.51
CA GLU A 106 7.41 -8.53 6.57
C GLU A 106 6.09 -9.15 6.09
N ASN A 107 5.70 -8.86 4.84
CA ASN A 107 4.39 -9.23 4.30
C ASN A 107 4.47 -10.26 3.18
N ASN A 108 5.66 -10.77 2.88
CA ASN A 108 5.92 -11.72 1.81
C ASN A 108 5.32 -11.29 0.46
N TRP A 109 5.50 -10.02 0.09
CA TRP A 109 4.86 -9.48 -1.11
C TRP A 109 5.36 -10.17 -2.39
N SER A 110 4.40 -10.62 -3.20
CA SER A 110 4.67 -11.02 -4.57
C SER A 110 5.10 -9.79 -5.39
N ARG A 111 5.71 -10.02 -6.56
CA ARG A 111 6.13 -8.93 -7.45
C ARG A 111 4.95 -8.04 -7.87
N ALA A 112 3.78 -8.64 -8.10
CA ALA A 112 2.57 -7.91 -8.48
C ALA A 112 2.09 -7.00 -7.33
N VAL A 113 2.09 -7.52 -6.11
CA VAL A 113 1.71 -6.75 -4.91
C VAL A 113 2.69 -5.60 -4.66
N LEU A 114 3.99 -5.85 -4.74
CA LEU A 114 5.00 -4.79 -4.62
C LEU A 114 4.81 -3.69 -5.69
N LEU A 115 4.56 -4.07 -6.95
CA LEU A 115 4.31 -3.11 -8.02
C LEU A 115 3.08 -2.24 -7.76
N ASN A 116 2.00 -2.83 -7.23
CA ASN A 116 0.81 -2.09 -6.83
C ASN A 116 1.14 -1.04 -5.77
N TRP A 117 1.86 -1.41 -4.71
CA TRP A 117 2.25 -0.48 -3.65
C TRP A 117 3.24 0.60 -4.09
N LEU A 118 4.13 0.26 -5.03
CA LEU A 118 4.99 1.24 -5.67
C LEU A 118 4.20 2.21 -6.55
N GLY A 119 3.13 1.74 -7.20
CA GLY A 119 2.26 2.56 -8.04
C GLY A 119 1.42 3.55 -7.25
N THR A 120 0.92 3.14 -6.08
CA THR A 120 0.04 3.95 -5.23
C THR A 120 0.79 4.69 -4.12
N ASP A 121 2.12 4.75 -4.17
CA ASP A 121 2.98 5.45 -3.19
C ASP A 121 2.65 5.16 -1.72
N LEU A 122 2.47 3.87 -1.36
CA LEU A 122 2.11 3.42 0.00
C LEU A 122 2.92 4.10 1.13
N TYR A 123 4.21 4.34 0.91
CA TYR A 123 5.10 5.03 1.86
C TYR A 123 4.51 6.37 2.36
N GLU A 124 3.84 7.12 1.49
CA GLU A 124 3.28 8.43 1.84
C GLU A 124 1.95 8.32 2.57
N ARG A 125 1.25 7.18 2.45
CA ARG A 125 -0.12 6.99 2.94
C ARG A 125 -0.18 6.19 4.23
N GLN A 126 0.74 5.23 4.42
CA GLN A 126 0.71 4.33 5.57
C GLN A 126 0.90 5.09 6.89
N GLY A 127 0.04 4.82 7.86
CA GLY A 127 0.07 5.43 9.18
C GLY A 127 -0.28 6.91 9.22
N LYS A 128 -0.94 7.45 8.18
CA LYS A 128 -1.28 8.88 8.09
C LYS A 128 -2.71 9.23 8.49
N ALA A 129 -3.54 8.25 8.82
CA ALA A 129 -4.90 8.51 9.27
C ALA A 129 -4.90 9.35 10.55
N ILE A 130 -5.94 10.17 10.72
CA ILE A 130 -6.15 10.91 11.97
C ILE A 130 -6.77 9.95 12.98
N THR A 131 -6.11 9.73 14.12
CA THR A 131 -6.53 8.74 15.12
C THR A 131 -6.39 9.28 16.54
N ASN A 132 -7.13 8.67 17.47
CA ASN A 132 -6.94 8.87 18.91
C ASN A 132 -6.23 7.68 19.58
N PHE A 133 -5.58 6.80 18.80
CA PHE A 133 -5.02 5.53 19.30
C PHE A 133 -3.98 5.70 20.39
N HIS A 134 -3.14 6.73 20.30
CA HIS A 134 -2.12 7.04 21.31
C HIS A 134 -2.72 7.34 22.70
N ASN A 135 -3.97 7.81 22.77
CA ASN A 135 -4.66 8.12 24.02
C ASN A 135 -5.52 6.95 24.51
N GLN A 136 -6.06 6.14 23.59
CA GLN A 136 -7.05 5.10 23.91
C GLN A 136 -6.48 3.67 23.94
N LEU A 137 -5.25 3.47 23.47
CA LEU A 137 -4.58 2.16 23.48
C LEU A 137 -3.23 2.25 24.22
N PRO A 138 -2.75 1.13 24.81
CA PRO A 138 -1.39 1.04 25.32
C PRO A 138 -0.37 1.43 24.23
N ALA A 139 0.71 2.15 24.59
CA ALA A 139 1.64 2.76 23.63
C ALA A 139 2.04 1.84 22.46
N VAL A 140 2.53 0.63 22.76
CA VAL A 140 2.93 -0.36 21.74
C VAL A 140 1.77 -0.75 20.83
N GLN A 141 0.57 -0.92 21.40
CA GLN A 141 -0.61 -1.27 20.63
C GLN A 141 -1.11 -0.07 19.79
N GLY A 142 -1.02 1.15 20.33
CA GLY A 142 -1.35 2.38 19.62
C GLY A 142 -0.49 2.59 18.38
N ASP A 143 0.82 2.37 18.50
CA ASP A 143 1.77 2.46 17.38
C ASP A 143 1.44 1.43 16.29
N LEU A 144 1.21 0.17 16.68
CA LEU A 144 0.82 -0.89 15.74
C LEU A 144 -0.55 -0.62 15.10
N ALA A 145 -1.50 -0.06 15.86
CA ALA A 145 -2.81 0.34 15.35
C ALA A 145 -2.69 1.50 14.34
N GLN A 146 -1.78 2.45 14.58
CA GLN A 146 -1.51 3.51 13.62
C GLN A 146 -0.94 2.93 12.32
N GLU A 147 0.02 1.99 12.41
CA GLU A 147 0.68 1.41 11.24
C GLU A 147 -0.26 0.69 10.26
N ILE A 148 -1.38 0.14 10.72
CA ILE A 148 -2.37 -0.53 9.85
C ILE A 148 -3.28 0.45 9.10
N THR A 149 -3.28 1.73 9.48
CA THR A 149 -4.09 2.74 8.80
C THR A 149 -3.42 3.26 7.53
N LYS A 150 -4.22 3.78 6.60
CA LYS A 150 -3.75 4.49 5.41
C LYS A 150 -4.59 5.74 5.20
N ASP A 151 -3.99 6.78 4.67
CA ASP A 151 -4.70 8.01 4.30
C ASP A 151 -4.06 8.63 3.05
N PRO A 152 -4.77 8.70 1.91
CA PRO A 152 -6.05 8.05 1.63
C PRO A 152 -5.91 6.54 1.35
N TYR A 153 -7.00 5.79 1.48
CA TYR A 153 -7.12 4.44 0.91
C TYR A 153 -7.31 4.52 -0.61
N ASN A 154 -6.66 3.65 -1.37
CA ASN A 154 -6.77 3.61 -2.83
C ASN A 154 -7.79 2.54 -3.25
N PHE A 155 -8.93 2.96 -3.81
CA PHE A 155 -10.01 2.07 -4.24
C PHE A 155 -10.09 1.95 -5.76
N ASP A 156 -9.01 2.19 -6.49
CA ASP A 156 -8.98 2.20 -7.97
C ASP A 156 -9.38 0.87 -8.62
N PHE A 157 -9.37 -0.21 -7.84
CA PHE A 157 -9.87 -1.52 -8.26
C PHE A 157 -11.39 -1.58 -8.40
N LEU A 158 -12.12 -0.55 -7.94
CA LEU A 158 -13.55 -0.44 -8.08
C LEU A 158 -13.90 0.22 -9.42
N THR A 159 -14.65 -0.50 -10.26
CA THR A 159 -15.22 0.05 -11.49
C THR A 159 -16.55 0.75 -11.19
N LEU A 160 -16.49 1.90 -10.51
CA LEU A 160 -17.66 2.71 -10.20
C LEU A 160 -17.77 3.91 -11.15
N THR A 161 -18.96 4.13 -11.70
CA THR A 161 -19.28 5.33 -12.49
C THR A 161 -19.50 6.54 -11.57
N GLU A 162 -19.27 7.76 -12.05
CA GLU A 162 -19.55 8.97 -11.26
C GLU A 162 -21.01 9.02 -10.78
N GLY A 163 -21.23 9.50 -9.55
CA GLY A 163 -22.57 9.62 -8.95
C GLY A 163 -23.03 8.42 -8.12
N TYR A 164 -22.14 7.51 -7.76
CA TYR A 164 -22.48 6.34 -6.93
C TYR A 164 -22.92 6.72 -5.51
N ASN A 165 -23.80 5.90 -4.94
CA ASN A 165 -24.26 6.06 -3.54
C ASN A 165 -23.49 5.14 -2.57
N GLU A 166 -23.73 5.30 -1.25
CA GLU A 166 -23.06 4.48 -0.22
C GLU A 166 -23.28 2.98 -0.40
N LYS A 167 -24.49 2.58 -0.80
CA LYS A 167 -24.81 1.18 -1.01
C LYS A 167 -23.99 0.60 -2.17
N GLU A 168 -23.90 1.31 -3.29
CA GLU A 168 -23.11 0.89 -4.45
C GLU A 168 -21.61 0.80 -4.13
N LEU A 169 -21.07 1.75 -3.35
CA LEU A 169 -19.68 1.69 -2.90
C LEU A 169 -19.43 0.45 -2.03
N LYS A 170 -20.31 0.19 -1.06
CA LYS A 170 -20.21 -0.97 -0.16
C LYS A 170 -20.32 -2.29 -0.93
N ASP A 171 -21.27 -2.39 -1.86
CA ASP A 171 -21.45 -3.54 -2.73
C ASP A 171 -20.21 -3.79 -3.60
N ALA A 172 -19.59 -2.73 -4.14
CA ALA A 172 -18.40 -2.83 -4.98
C ALA A 172 -17.15 -3.24 -4.18
N LEU A 173 -16.95 -2.68 -2.98
CA LEU A 173 -15.89 -3.08 -2.05
C LEU A 173 -16.01 -4.56 -1.67
N GLN A 174 -17.24 -5.02 -1.46
CA GLN A 174 -17.51 -6.42 -1.14
C GLN A 174 -17.24 -7.35 -2.32
N ASN A 175 -17.72 -7.02 -3.52
CA ASN A 175 -17.48 -7.83 -4.71
C ASN A 175 -15.97 -7.95 -5.02
N ASN A 176 -15.19 -6.96 -4.55
CA ASN A 176 -13.73 -6.93 -4.65
C ASN A 176 -13.04 -7.08 -3.29
N ILE A 177 -13.60 -7.88 -2.37
CA ILE A 177 -13.08 -8.02 -1.00
C ILE A 177 -11.60 -8.43 -0.95
N VAL A 178 -11.12 -9.19 -1.94
CA VAL A 178 -9.70 -9.57 -2.06
C VAL A 178 -8.82 -8.33 -2.25
N ASN A 179 -9.19 -7.44 -3.17
CA ASN A 179 -8.45 -6.21 -3.43
C ASN A 179 -8.60 -5.22 -2.27
N PHE A 180 -9.77 -5.18 -1.63
CA PHE A 180 -9.94 -4.37 -0.42
C PHE A 180 -9.09 -4.88 0.75
N LEU A 181 -9.00 -6.20 0.97
CA LEU A 181 -8.11 -6.80 1.97
C LEU A 181 -6.64 -6.48 1.67
N LEU A 182 -6.25 -6.53 0.39
CA LEU A 182 -4.92 -6.07 -0.01
C LEU A 182 -4.75 -4.59 0.34
N GLU A 183 -5.73 -3.74 0.04
CA GLU A 183 -5.68 -2.31 0.36
C GLU A 183 -5.68 -2.01 1.87
N LEU A 184 -6.29 -2.82 2.73
CA LEU A 184 -6.14 -2.70 4.18
C LEU A 184 -4.74 -3.11 4.65
N GLY A 185 -4.21 -4.20 4.09
CA GLY A 185 -2.87 -4.70 4.37
C GLY A 185 -2.86 -6.09 4.98
N SER A 186 -1.70 -6.52 5.46
CA SER A 186 -1.52 -7.86 6.01
C SER A 186 -2.15 -7.99 7.41
N GLY A 187 -2.60 -9.20 7.72
CA GLY A 187 -3.12 -9.55 9.04
C GLY A 187 -4.63 -9.33 9.21
N PHE A 188 -5.31 -8.71 8.25
CA PHE A 188 -6.76 -8.63 8.25
C PHE A 188 -7.39 -9.96 7.83
N ALA A 189 -8.33 -10.45 8.63
CA ALA A 189 -9.21 -11.57 8.34
C ALA A 189 -10.64 -11.04 8.27
N PHE A 190 -11.34 -11.34 7.16
CA PHE A 190 -12.74 -10.94 6.99
C PHE A 190 -13.65 -11.79 7.88
N VAL A 191 -14.44 -11.14 8.73
CA VAL A 191 -15.38 -11.81 9.64
C VAL A 191 -16.79 -11.80 9.06
N GLY A 192 -17.23 -10.66 8.52
CA GLY A 192 -18.54 -10.57 7.90
C GLY A 192 -18.86 -9.18 7.37
N ARG A 193 -19.92 -9.11 6.57
CA ARG A 193 -20.55 -7.89 6.05
C ARG A 193 -21.93 -7.73 6.65
N GLU A 194 -22.43 -6.50 6.69
CA GLU A 194 -23.73 -6.15 7.29
C GLU A 194 -23.91 -6.95 8.58
N TYR A 195 -22.86 -6.95 9.41
CA TYR A 195 -22.75 -7.87 10.52
C TYR A 195 -23.75 -7.45 11.58
N ARG A 196 -24.77 -8.30 11.78
CA ARG A 196 -25.86 -8.02 12.70
C ARG A 196 -25.37 -8.10 14.14
N LEU A 197 -25.43 -6.97 14.85
CA LEU A 197 -25.28 -6.86 16.28
C LEU A 197 -26.65 -6.62 16.93
N LEU A 198 -26.94 -7.36 17.99
CA LEU A 198 -28.11 -7.13 18.82
C LEU A 198 -27.69 -6.39 20.09
N ILE A 199 -27.98 -5.09 20.16
CA ILE A 199 -27.66 -4.25 21.32
C ILE A 199 -28.94 -4.12 22.15
N GLY A 200 -29.04 -4.91 23.21
CA GLY A 200 -30.25 -5.03 24.01
C GLY A 200 -31.40 -5.64 23.19
N LYS A 201 -32.28 -4.78 22.66
CA LYS A 201 -33.42 -5.17 21.80
C LYS A 201 -33.34 -4.56 20.39
N THR A 202 -32.32 -3.76 20.13
CA THR A 202 -32.18 -3.04 18.87
C THR A 202 -31.16 -3.74 18.00
N GLU A 203 -31.58 -4.09 16.78
CA GLU A 203 -30.67 -4.60 15.77
C GLU A 203 -29.90 -3.45 15.14
N LYS A 204 -28.60 -3.65 15.00
CA LYS A 204 -27.67 -2.76 14.31
C LYS A 204 -26.82 -3.58 13.37
N PHE A 205 -26.35 -2.95 12.31
CA PHE A 205 -25.56 -3.60 11.27
C PHE A 205 -24.26 -2.83 11.09
N ILE A 206 -23.14 -3.53 11.24
CA ILE A 206 -21.82 -3.03 10.89
C ILE A 206 -21.61 -3.27 9.40
N ASP A 207 -21.15 -2.27 8.66
CA ASP A 207 -20.85 -2.43 7.23
C ASP A 207 -19.90 -3.59 6.97
N LEU A 208 -18.69 -3.51 7.53
CA LEU A 208 -17.66 -4.53 7.40
C LEU A 208 -16.99 -4.78 8.75
N LEU A 209 -16.91 -6.05 9.13
CA LEU A 209 -16.22 -6.50 10.33
C LEU A 209 -15.03 -7.37 9.96
N PHE A 210 -13.88 -7.00 10.51
CA PHE A 210 -12.63 -7.74 10.37
C PHE A 210 -12.08 -8.15 11.73
N TYR A 211 -11.14 -9.07 11.71
CA TYR A 211 -10.25 -9.39 12.82
C TYR A 211 -8.81 -9.20 12.37
N ASN A 212 -8.00 -8.50 13.15
CA ASN A 212 -6.57 -8.37 12.88
C ASN A 212 -5.80 -9.41 13.69
N ILE A 213 -5.20 -10.38 13.00
CA ILE A 213 -4.49 -11.51 13.63
C ILE A 213 -3.17 -11.12 14.30
N ARG A 214 -2.59 -9.96 13.96
CA ARG A 214 -1.35 -9.47 14.55
C ARG A 214 -1.63 -8.63 15.80
N LEU A 215 -2.65 -7.77 15.72
CA LEU A 215 -3.12 -6.96 16.84
C LEU A 215 -4.00 -7.76 17.80
N HIS A 216 -4.48 -8.93 17.41
CA HIS A 216 -5.45 -9.73 18.16
C HIS A 216 -6.69 -8.93 18.56
N CYS A 217 -7.27 -8.17 17.64
CA CYS A 217 -8.46 -7.36 17.91
C CYS A 217 -9.45 -7.38 16.74
N TYR A 218 -10.71 -7.09 17.03
CA TYR A 218 -11.68 -6.80 15.99
C TYR A 218 -11.42 -5.41 15.39
N VAL A 219 -11.75 -5.23 14.11
CA VAL A 219 -11.71 -3.95 13.42
C VAL A 219 -13.06 -3.73 12.74
N VAL A 220 -13.77 -2.70 13.21
CA VAL A 220 -15.06 -2.25 12.66
C VAL A 220 -14.76 -1.20 11.61
N VAL A 221 -15.18 -1.44 10.36
CA VAL A 221 -14.94 -0.51 9.26
C VAL A 221 -16.28 0.03 8.76
N GLU A 222 -16.43 1.35 8.75
CA GLU A 222 -17.58 2.08 8.21
C GLU A 222 -17.13 2.91 7.01
N VAL A 223 -17.87 2.88 5.90
CA VAL A 223 -17.52 3.60 4.67
C VAL A 223 -18.60 4.60 4.29
N LYS A 224 -18.20 5.85 4.00
CA LYS A 224 -19.08 6.98 3.67
C LYS A 224 -18.69 7.65 2.36
N THR A 225 -19.64 7.91 1.47
CA THR A 225 -19.38 8.55 0.17
C THR A 225 -19.35 10.08 0.24
N GLY A 226 -19.82 10.65 1.35
CA GLY A 226 -19.80 12.07 1.62
C GLY A 226 -18.58 12.53 2.42
N LYS A 227 -18.57 13.84 2.70
CA LYS A 227 -17.61 14.45 3.63
C LYS A 227 -17.83 13.91 5.04
N PHE A 228 -16.74 13.80 5.80
CA PHE A 228 -16.76 13.50 7.22
C PHE A 228 -17.73 14.41 8.00
N ASP A 229 -18.49 13.79 8.91
CA ASP A 229 -19.37 14.45 9.87
C ASP A 229 -19.16 13.82 11.26
N SER A 230 -19.25 14.63 12.32
CA SER A 230 -18.99 14.18 13.69
C SER A 230 -20.01 13.15 14.19
N ALA A 231 -21.24 13.12 13.64
CA ALA A 231 -22.23 12.10 13.97
C ALA A 231 -21.77 10.68 13.61
N HIS A 232 -20.91 10.53 12.59
CA HIS A 232 -20.34 9.24 12.19
C HIS A 232 -19.44 8.64 13.28
N ILE A 233 -18.73 9.46 14.06
CA ILE A 233 -17.91 9.00 15.19
C ILE A 233 -18.78 8.40 16.28
N GLY A 234 -19.93 9.01 16.58
CA GLY A 234 -20.86 8.46 17.58
C GLY A 234 -21.43 7.11 17.18
N GLN A 235 -21.80 6.95 15.90
CA GLN A 235 -22.25 5.66 15.35
C GLN A 235 -21.14 4.60 15.43
N LEU A 236 -19.94 4.92 14.94
CA LEU A 236 -18.82 3.99 14.92
C LEU A 236 -18.38 3.61 16.35
N GLY A 237 -18.31 4.57 17.27
CA GLY A 237 -18.00 4.31 18.68
C GLY A 237 -19.01 3.37 19.33
N THR A 238 -20.30 3.50 18.99
CA THR A 238 -21.33 2.55 19.46
C THR A 238 -21.05 1.13 18.96
N TYR A 239 -20.61 0.96 17.71
CA TYR A 239 -20.25 -0.35 17.17
C TYR A 239 -18.98 -0.93 17.77
N VAL A 240 -17.97 -0.10 18.03
CA VAL A 240 -16.74 -0.53 18.71
C VAL A 240 -17.05 -1.01 20.13
N ALA A 241 -17.80 -0.22 20.91
CA ALA A 241 -18.20 -0.59 22.26
C ALA A 241 -19.06 -1.87 22.27
N ALA A 242 -20.04 -1.98 21.37
CA ALA A 242 -20.87 -3.19 21.27
C ALA A 242 -20.04 -4.43 20.90
N THR A 243 -19.07 -4.28 19.99
CA THR A 243 -18.17 -5.37 19.60
C THR A 243 -17.29 -5.81 20.77
N ASN A 244 -16.78 -4.85 21.55
CA ASN A 244 -16.03 -5.12 22.79
C ASN A 244 -16.83 -5.90 23.83
N HIS A 245 -18.15 -5.69 23.90
CA HIS A 245 -19.00 -6.38 24.89
C HIS A 245 -19.59 -7.71 24.39
N ILE A 246 -19.82 -7.85 23.08
CA ILE A 246 -20.57 -8.99 22.51
C ILE A 246 -19.63 -10.03 21.89
N LEU A 247 -18.59 -9.60 21.18
CA LEU A 247 -17.75 -10.50 20.36
C LEU A 247 -16.36 -10.73 20.95
N LYS A 248 -15.77 -9.67 21.52
CA LYS A 248 -14.41 -9.69 22.06
C LYS A 248 -14.30 -10.68 23.22
N SER A 249 -13.28 -11.54 23.19
CA SER A 249 -12.91 -12.40 24.32
C SER A 249 -11.92 -11.71 25.27
N GLU A 250 -11.60 -12.34 26.39
CA GLU A 250 -10.57 -11.85 27.32
C GLU A 250 -9.17 -11.81 26.71
N ARG A 251 -8.91 -12.64 25.69
CA ARG A 251 -7.61 -12.70 25.00
C ARG A 251 -7.45 -11.68 23.89
N ASP A 252 -8.56 -11.09 23.47
CA ASP A 252 -8.54 -10.08 22.42
C ASP A 252 -8.23 -8.70 23.02
N ASN A 253 -7.49 -7.92 22.27
CA ASN A 253 -7.23 -6.52 22.55
C ASN A 253 -8.46 -5.65 22.22
N PRO A 254 -8.51 -4.39 22.68
CA PRO A 254 -9.62 -3.48 22.38
C PRO A 254 -9.89 -3.38 20.87
N THR A 255 -11.17 -3.45 20.50
CA THR A 255 -11.66 -3.32 19.12
C THR A 255 -11.32 -1.94 18.57
N ILE A 256 -10.90 -1.86 17.31
CA ILE A 256 -10.58 -0.60 16.62
C ILE A 256 -11.71 -0.22 15.66
N GLY A 257 -12.08 1.06 15.61
CA GLY A 257 -12.96 1.62 14.59
C GLY A 257 -12.17 2.30 13.48
N LEU A 258 -12.53 2.05 12.22
CA LEU A 258 -12.01 2.78 11.05
C LEU A 258 -13.16 3.39 10.28
N LEU A 259 -13.18 4.71 10.18
CA LEU A 259 -14.10 5.46 9.33
C LEU A 259 -13.37 5.88 8.05
N ILE A 260 -13.88 5.40 6.92
CA ILE A 260 -13.33 5.73 5.59
C ILE A 260 -14.34 6.60 4.86
N CYS A 261 -14.03 7.88 4.66
CA CYS A 261 -14.91 8.85 4.00
C CYS A 261 -14.31 9.39 2.70
N LYS A 262 -15.10 10.00 1.83
CA LYS A 262 -14.58 10.54 0.57
C LYS A 262 -13.69 11.76 0.78
N GLU A 263 -14.06 12.62 1.73
CA GLU A 263 -13.35 13.85 2.07
C GLU A 263 -13.42 14.07 3.58
N LYS A 264 -12.39 14.66 4.20
CA LYS A 264 -12.40 15.05 5.61
C LYS A 264 -11.75 16.42 5.82
N ASP A 265 -12.24 17.11 6.84
CA ASP A 265 -11.50 18.23 7.43
C ASP A 265 -10.68 17.68 8.60
N ASN A 266 -9.36 17.74 8.50
CA ASN A 266 -8.45 17.16 9.49
C ASN A 266 -8.64 17.77 10.88
N VAL A 267 -8.93 19.08 10.95
CA VAL A 267 -9.13 19.79 12.22
C VAL A 267 -10.43 19.32 12.85
N LEU A 268 -11.51 19.31 12.09
CA LEU A 268 -12.81 18.82 12.58
C LEU A 268 -12.74 17.35 13.02
N ALA A 269 -12.06 16.50 12.24
CA ALA A 269 -11.88 15.09 12.56
C ALA A 269 -11.11 14.91 13.88
N GLN A 270 -10.05 15.69 14.09
CA GLN A 270 -9.27 15.65 15.32
C GLN A 270 -10.12 16.04 16.55
N TYR A 271 -10.84 17.16 16.49
CA TYR A 271 -11.74 17.58 17.58
C TYR A 271 -12.84 16.55 17.86
N ALA A 272 -13.40 15.92 16.82
CA ALA A 272 -14.41 14.87 17.01
C ALA A 272 -13.82 13.63 17.69
N LEU A 273 -12.59 13.24 17.34
CA LEU A 273 -11.91 12.08 17.90
C LEU A 273 -11.50 12.28 19.38
N GLU A 274 -11.16 13.50 19.78
CA GLU A 274 -10.87 13.84 21.19
C GLU A 274 -12.06 13.60 22.11
N SER A 275 -13.28 13.73 21.59
CA SER A 275 -14.51 13.47 22.35
C SER A 275 -14.85 11.98 22.50
N SER A 276 -14.17 11.09 21.75
CA SER A 276 -14.42 9.64 21.78
C SER A 276 -13.51 8.92 22.77
N SER A 277 -14.11 8.08 23.61
CA SER A 277 -13.38 7.13 24.48
C SER A 277 -12.97 5.84 23.76
N GLU A 278 -13.57 5.54 22.60
CA GLU A 278 -13.23 4.35 21.82
C GLU A 278 -12.08 4.65 20.84
N PRO A 279 -11.20 3.67 20.56
CA PRO A 279 -10.10 3.83 19.62
C PRO A 279 -10.62 3.87 18.18
N ILE A 280 -10.56 5.05 17.55
CA ILE A 280 -11.08 5.30 16.22
C ILE A 280 -10.03 5.99 15.35
N GLY A 281 -9.94 5.56 14.09
CA GLY A 281 -9.19 6.22 13.02
C GLY A 281 -10.11 6.71 11.90
N VAL A 282 -9.79 7.87 11.34
CA VAL A 282 -10.50 8.48 10.21
C VAL A 282 -9.54 8.67 9.04
N SER A 283 -9.95 8.17 7.88
CA SER A 283 -9.20 8.21 6.63
C SER A 283 -10.06 8.64 5.46
N GLU A 284 -9.43 9.26 4.46
CA GLU A 284 -10.02 9.46 3.14
C GLU A 284 -9.89 8.21 2.26
N TYR A 285 -10.64 8.17 1.16
CA TYR A 285 -10.36 7.25 0.06
C TYR A 285 -10.37 7.98 -1.28
N GLU A 286 -9.60 7.46 -2.23
CA GLU A 286 -9.53 7.93 -3.60
C GLU A 286 -10.03 6.86 -4.57
N LEU A 287 -10.70 7.32 -5.63
CA LEU A 287 -11.04 6.55 -6.81
C LEU A 287 -10.46 7.29 -8.02
N SER A 288 -9.46 6.68 -8.65
CA SER A 288 -8.96 7.12 -9.94
C SER A 288 -10.10 7.11 -10.94
N LYS A 289 -10.35 8.26 -11.57
CA LYS A 289 -11.14 8.27 -12.80
C LYS A 289 -10.35 7.44 -13.80
N LEU A 290 -10.94 6.34 -14.29
CA LEU A 290 -10.41 5.54 -15.39
C LEU A 290 -10.44 6.32 -16.71
N TYR A 291 -9.91 7.54 -16.74
CA TYR A 291 -9.66 8.31 -17.95
C TYR A 291 -8.44 9.18 -17.69
N PRO A 292 -7.27 8.85 -18.26
CA PRO A 292 -6.28 9.87 -18.55
C PRO A 292 -7.01 10.98 -19.33
N GLU A 293 -6.87 12.25 -18.94
CA GLU A 293 -7.52 13.35 -19.68
C GLU A 293 -7.14 13.34 -21.18
N ASP A 294 -6.00 12.72 -21.51
CA ASP A 294 -5.48 12.54 -22.87
C ASP A 294 -6.22 11.49 -23.73
N PHE A 295 -7.15 10.70 -23.17
CA PHE A 295 -7.83 9.59 -23.88
C PHE A 295 -9.20 9.95 -24.47
N LYS A 296 -9.64 11.22 -24.40
CA LYS A 296 -10.91 11.67 -25.01
C LYS A 296 -10.92 11.65 -26.54
N GLY A 297 -9.79 11.42 -27.20
CA GLY A 297 -9.66 11.55 -28.66
C GLY A 297 -9.63 10.25 -29.48
N THR A 298 -9.72 9.06 -28.86
CA THR A 298 -9.54 7.77 -29.58
C THR A 298 -10.65 6.75 -29.39
N LEU A 299 -11.68 7.05 -28.59
CA LEU A 299 -12.87 6.21 -28.57
C LEU A 299 -13.67 6.50 -29.84
N PRO A 300 -13.90 5.50 -30.71
CA PRO A 300 -14.74 5.70 -31.87
C PRO A 300 -16.13 6.14 -31.41
N SER A 301 -16.70 7.11 -32.13
CA SER A 301 -18.04 7.59 -31.83
C SER A 301 -19.07 6.47 -31.96
N ILE A 302 -20.23 6.61 -31.31
CA ILE A 302 -21.35 5.65 -31.47
C ILE A 302 -21.70 5.47 -32.96
N GLU A 303 -21.56 6.53 -33.75
CA GLU A 303 -21.79 6.53 -35.21
C GLU A 303 -20.74 5.70 -35.97
N GLU A 304 -19.47 5.72 -35.55
CA GLU A 304 -18.39 4.90 -36.13
C GLU A 304 -18.55 3.42 -35.77
N ILE A 305 -18.99 3.11 -34.55
CA ILE A 305 -19.31 1.74 -34.11
C ILE A 305 -20.51 1.22 -34.91
N GLU A 306 -21.57 2.02 -35.08
CA GLU A 306 -22.74 1.62 -35.86
C GLU A 306 -22.43 1.41 -37.36
N GLN A 307 -21.46 2.14 -37.92
CA GLN A 307 -20.98 1.91 -39.29
C GLN A 307 -20.21 0.59 -39.42
N GLU A 308 -19.30 0.26 -38.49
CA GLU A 308 -18.61 -1.03 -38.49
C GLU A 308 -19.58 -2.23 -38.38
N PHE A 309 -20.64 -2.10 -37.57
CA PHE A 309 -21.67 -3.13 -37.46
C PHE A 309 -22.57 -3.25 -38.69
N ARG A 310 -22.72 -2.18 -39.50
CA ARG A 310 -23.44 -2.23 -40.78
C ARG A 310 -22.59 -2.86 -41.89
N ASP A 311 -21.31 -2.52 -41.97
CA ASP A 311 -20.41 -3.06 -43.00
C ASP A 311 -20.15 -4.56 -42.82
N ASN A 312 -20.08 -5.04 -41.58
CA ASN A 312 -19.98 -6.47 -41.28
C ASN A 312 -21.26 -7.28 -41.57
N ARG A 313 -22.41 -6.64 -41.78
CA ARG A 313 -23.67 -7.31 -42.18
C ARG A 313 -23.87 -7.38 -43.70
N LEU A 314 -23.09 -6.64 -44.47
CA LEU A 314 -23.14 -6.66 -45.95
C LEU A 314 -22.15 -7.66 -46.56
N THR A 315 -21.37 -8.34 -45.72
CA THR A 315 -20.35 -9.33 -46.11
C THR A 315 -20.68 -10.77 -45.70
N GLU A 316 -21.89 -11.02 -45.16
CA GLU A 316 -22.50 -12.36 -44.99
C GLU A 316 -23.62 -12.61 -46.01
#